data_AF-A0A261FD24-F1
#
_entry.id   AF-A0A261FD24-F1
#
_cell.length_a   1.000
_cell.length_b   1.000
_cell.length_c   1.000
_cell.angle_alpha   90.00
_cell.angle_beta   90.00
_cell.angle_gamma   90.00
#
_symmetry.space_group_name_H-M   'P 1'
#
loop_
_entity.id
_entity.type
_entity.pdbx_description
1 polymer ?
#
loop_
_entity_poly.entity_id
_entity_poly.type
_entity_poly.pdbx_seq_one_letter_code
_entity_poly.pdbx_strand_id
1 'polypeptide(L)'
;MGIVAIVGVVVGLIMSIISWLPSFIGGREQDRWDSYCMCQAAQDGAAPNRETWQKAKDNAADVIGYRDSDVEDADVLKKLKDDYNWPLDDPEACYEYDEPEDSRNLAGEWSAASGKYLSQAQLIDADAAAVRESRQKKLGNDARKRVSDKLTTARQLLTDSEGKTQGNEVRQTLTDRINEAQRLVDSGSYELERLETMESDLQKAMDEVKRSVGEKEG
;
A
#
# COMPACT_ATOMS: atom_id res chain seq x y z
N MET A 1 9.34 6.42 -15.43
CA MET A 1 9.03 7.87 -15.41
C MET A 1 7.50 7.99 -15.36
N GLY A 2 6.93 7.95 -14.16
CA GLY A 2 5.49 8.06 -13.96
C GLY A 2 5.14 9.49 -13.59
N ILE A 3 4.26 10.11 -14.35
CA ILE A 3 3.74 11.47 -14.07
C ILE A 3 2.80 11.33 -12.87
N VAL A 4 3.27 11.72 -11.68
CA VAL A 4 2.40 11.97 -10.53
C VAL A 4 1.69 13.28 -10.81
N ALA A 5 0.43 13.20 -11.24
CA ALA A 5 -0.43 14.36 -11.41
C ALA A 5 -0.78 14.89 -10.02
N ILE A 6 0.03 15.81 -9.51
CA ILE A 6 -0.28 16.63 -8.35
C ILE A 6 -1.43 17.56 -8.78
N VAL A 7 -2.66 17.16 -8.51
CA VAL A 7 -3.82 18.07 -8.54
C VAL A 7 -3.75 18.90 -7.26
N GLY A 8 -2.77 19.80 -7.23
CA GLY A 8 -2.75 20.92 -6.31
C GLY A 8 -3.48 22.09 -6.96
N VAL A 9 -4.00 22.99 -6.13
CA VAL A 9 -4.65 24.27 -6.45
C VAL A 9 -6.18 24.23 -6.46
N VAL A 10 -6.78 24.28 -5.26
CA VAL A 10 -8.10 24.93 -5.07
C VAL A 10 -8.14 25.85 -3.82
N VAL A 11 -7.10 25.86 -2.97
CA VAL A 11 -7.12 26.60 -1.68
C VAL A 11 -7.08 28.13 -1.83
N GLY A 12 -6.69 28.67 -3.00
CA GLY A 12 -6.38 30.10 -3.15
C GLY A 12 -7.47 31.05 -3.66
N LEU A 13 -8.61 30.55 -4.16
CA LEU A 13 -9.52 31.40 -4.98
C LEU A 13 -10.73 31.98 -4.24
N ILE A 14 -11.06 31.50 -3.05
CA ILE A 14 -12.32 31.90 -2.38
C ILE A 14 -12.22 33.30 -1.74
N MET A 15 -11.03 33.73 -1.28
CA MET A 15 -10.88 35.08 -0.67
C MET A 15 -10.98 36.25 -1.66
N SER A 16 -10.87 36.01 -2.97
CA SER A 16 -10.80 37.09 -3.99
C SER A 16 -12.15 37.54 -4.58
N ILE A 17 -13.27 36.87 -4.25
CA ILE A 17 -14.59 37.19 -4.84
C ILE A 17 -15.38 38.21 -3.99
N ILE A 18 -15.03 38.43 -2.72
CA ILE A 18 -15.75 39.35 -1.81
C ILE A 18 -15.17 40.79 -1.84
N SER A 19 -14.18 41.08 -2.69
CA SER A 19 -13.48 42.37 -2.70
C SER A 19 -14.07 43.47 -3.60
N TRP A 20 -15.25 43.29 -4.23
CA TRP A 20 -15.81 44.29 -5.17
C TRP A 20 -17.28 44.70 -4.99
N LEU A 21 -17.84 44.63 -3.78
CA LEU A 21 -19.06 45.36 -3.46
C LEU A 21 -18.74 46.60 -2.61
N PRO A 22 -19.15 47.80 -3.04
CA PRO A 22 -18.86 49.03 -2.32
C PRO A 22 -19.52 48.99 -0.93
N SER A 23 -18.70 49.28 0.08
CA SER A 23 -19.02 49.30 1.50
C SER A 23 -19.96 50.46 1.88
N PHE A 24 -21.22 50.44 1.44
CA PHE A 24 -22.17 51.52 1.78
C PHE A 24 -23.61 51.01 1.84
N ILE A 25 -23.94 50.29 2.94
CA ILE A 25 -25.18 50.32 3.76
C ILE A 25 -25.06 49.09 4.69
N GLY A 26 -24.46 49.29 5.87
CA GLY A 26 -24.25 48.21 6.84
C GLY A 26 -25.55 47.83 7.56
N GLY A 27 -26.15 46.71 7.16
CA GLY A 27 -27.16 46.00 7.94
C GLY A 27 -26.58 44.73 8.54
N ARG A 28 -27.00 44.36 9.76
CA ARG A 28 -26.68 43.05 10.39
C ARG A 28 -27.00 41.86 9.48
N GLU A 29 -27.95 42.03 8.56
CA GLU A 29 -28.42 40.99 7.64
C GLU A 29 -27.44 40.71 6.49
N GLN A 30 -26.75 41.73 5.98
CA GLN A 30 -25.74 41.55 4.94
C GLN A 30 -24.47 40.91 5.49
N ASP A 31 -24.03 41.32 6.69
CA ASP A 31 -22.86 40.71 7.34
C ASP A 31 -23.08 39.22 7.65
N ARG A 32 -24.30 38.85 8.06
CA ARG A 32 -24.72 37.45 8.27
C ARG A 32 -24.69 36.64 6.97
N TRP A 33 -25.21 37.21 5.88
CA TRP A 33 -25.20 36.51 4.60
C TRP A 33 -23.77 36.30 4.09
N ASP A 34 -22.92 37.34 4.17
CA ASP A 34 -21.52 37.26 3.74
C ASP A 34 -20.74 36.22 4.56
N SER A 35 -20.91 36.21 5.89
CA SER A 35 -20.26 35.23 6.77
C SER A 35 -20.74 33.80 6.51
N TYR A 36 -22.05 33.62 6.27
CA TYR A 36 -22.62 32.32 5.89
C TYR A 36 -22.02 31.81 4.58
N CYS A 37 -21.94 32.65 3.54
CA CYS A 37 -21.37 32.24 2.26
C CYS A 37 -19.88 31.93 2.34
N MET A 38 -19.13 32.61 3.20
CA MET A 38 -17.73 32.24 3.49
C MET A 38 -17.63 30.86 4.11
N CYS A 39 -18.49 30.55 5.09
CA CYS A 39 -18.55 29.23 5.72
C CYS A 39 -18.91 28.16 4.68
N GLN A 40 -19.99 28.35 3.94
CA GLN A 40 -20.45 27.40 2.93
C GLN A 40 -19.37 27.14 1.87
N ALA A 41 -18.69 28.19 1.40
CA ALA A 41 -17.60 28.04 0.43
C ALA A 41 -16.40 27.25 1.02
N ALA A 42 -16.09 27.43 2.29
CA ALA A 42 -15.04 26.64 2.97
C ALA A 42 -15.46 25.16 3.12
N GLN A 43 -16.71 24.90 3.49
CA GLN A 43 -17.28 23.56 3.59
C GLN A 43 -17.28 22.84 2.22
N ASP A 44 -17.79 23.50 1.17
CA ASP A 44 -17.79 22.98 -0.20
C ASP A 44 -16.35 22.78 -0.72
N GLY A 45 -15.43 23.69 -0.35
CA GLY A 45 -14.01 23.57 -0.66
C GLY A 45 -13.30 22.44 0.07
N ALA A 46 -13.82 21.98 1.21
CA ALA A 46 -13.29 20.85 1.98
C ALA A 46 -13.79 19.49 1.46
N ALA A 47 -14.97 19.44 0.84
CA ALA A 47 -15.59 18.23 0.31
C ALA A 47 -14.67 17.34 -0.55
N PRO A 48 -13.92 17.85 -1.57
CA PRO A 48 -13.04 17.02 -2.38
C PRO A 48 -11.87 16.41 -1.59
N ASN A 49 -11.34 17.12 -0.59
CA ASN A 49 -10.29 16.59 0.27
C ASN A 49 -10.86 15.52 1.22
N ARG A 50 -12.08 15.70 1.72
CA ARG A 50 -12.79 14.67 2.50
C ARG A 50 -13.02 13.41 1.67
N GLU A 51 -13.46 13.54 0.41
CA GLU A 51 -13.61 12.42 -0.51
C GLU A 51 -12.27 11.71 -0.76
N THR A 52 -11.19 12.47 -0.95
CA THR A 52 -9.83 11.93 -1.11
C THR A 52 -9.40 11.11 0.11
N TRP A 53 -9.68 11.61 1.32
CA TRP A 53 -9.42 10.87 2.56
C TRP A 53 -10.24 9.59 2.69
N GLN A 54 -11.54 9.63 2.38
CA GLN A 54 -12.39 8.44 2.37
C GLN A 54 -11.89 7.40 1.37
N LYS A 55 -11.50 7.83 0.17
CA LYS A 55 -10.93 6.96 -0.85
C LYS A 55 -9.61 6.34 -0.42
N ALA A 56 -8.75 7.07 0.29
CA ALA A 56 -7.52 6.51 0.85
C ALA A 56 -7.83 5.39 1.86
N LYS A 57 -8.86 5.57 2.70
CA LYS A 57 -9.34 4.51 3.60
C LYS A 57 -9.87 3.30 2.84
N ASP A 58 -10.70 3.51 1.82
CA ASP A 58 -11.22 2.43 0.98
C ASP A 58 -10.09 1.67 0.26
N ASN A 59 -9.10 2.40 -0.26
CA ASN A 59 -7.90 1.83 -0.87
C ASN A 59 -7.04 1.05 0.12
N ALA A 60 -7.10 1.34 1.42
CA ALA A 60 -6.36 0.62 2.46
C ALA A 60 -7.15 -0.55 3.06
N ALA A 61 -8.43 -0.72 2.71
CA ALA A 61 -9.32 -1.70 3.34
C ALA A 61 -8.88 -3.16 3.11
N ASP A 62 -8.17 -3.46 2.03
CA ASP A 62 -7.63 -4.80 1.74
C ASP A 62 -6.41 -5.16 2.62
N VAL A 63 -5.71 -4.17 3.16
CA VAL A 63 -4.46 -4.36 3.93
C VAL A 63 -4.62 -4.07 5.42
N ILE A 64 -5.59 -3.27 5.84
CA ILE A 64 -5.80 -2.89 7.24
C ILE A 64 -6.09 -4.10 8.15
N GLY A 65 -6.69 -5.15 7.57
CA GLY A 65 -7.02 -6.40 8.26
C GLY A 65 -5.87 -7.40 8.39
N TYR A 66 -4.67 -7.09 7.88
CA TYR A 66 -3.51 -7.97 8.04
C TYR A 66 -3.11 -8.11 9.50
N ARG A 67 -2.44 -9.22 9.79
CA ARG A 67 -1.79 -9.52 11.07
C ARG A 67 -0.30 -9.23 10.94
N ASP A 68 0.36 -9.06 12.07
CA ASP A 68 1.82 -8.89 12.15
C ASP A 68 2.57 -10.07 11.49
N SER A 69 1.99 -11.27 11.58
CA SER A 69 2.51 -12.46 10.91
C SER A 69 2.39 -12.43 9.39
N ASP A 70 1.63 -11.52 8.79
CA ASP A 70 1.40 -11.45 7.35
C ASP A 70 2.38 -10.49 6.65
N VAL A 71 3.14 -9.70 7.41
CA VAL A 71 4.12 -8.71 6.93
C VAL A 71 5.54 -9.05 7.42
N GLU A 72 6.55 -8.49 6.75
CA GLU A 72 7.96 -8.64 7.16
C GLU A 72 8.24 -7.74 8.37
N ASP A 73 7.73 -6.51 8.32
CA ASP A 73 7.83 -5.50 9.37
C ASP A 73 6.44 -5.23 9.94
N ALA A 74 6.25 -5.49 11.24
CA ALA A 74 4.98 -5.27 11.92
C ALA A 74 4.73 -3.78 12.25
N ASP A 75 5.79 -2.97 12.35
CA ASP A 75 5.67 -1.56 12.70
C ASP A 75 5.01 -0.77 11.56
N VAL A 76 5.22 -1.15 10.30
CA VAL A 76 4.53 -0.50 9.16
C VAL A 76 3.02 -0.75 9.20
N LEU A 77 2.58 -1.93 9.64
CA LEU A 77 1.17 -2.26 9.78
C LEU A 77 0.54 -1.52 10.96
N LYS A 78 1.29 -1.37 12.06
CA LYS A 78 0.86 -0.57 13.21
C LYS A 78 0.67 0.89 12.81
N LYS A 79 1.63 1.47 12.08
CA LYS A 79 1.57 2.86 11.63
C LYS A 79 0.34 3.11 10.73
N LEU A 80 0.09 2.22 9.76
CA LEU A 80 -1.13 2.26 8.97
C LEU A 80 -2.40 2.25 9.83
N LYS A 81 -2.45 1.39 10.86
CA LYS A 81 -3.63 1.30 11.75
C LYS A 81 -3.82 2.59 12.57
N ASP A 82 -2.74 3.22 13.00
CA ASP A 82 -2.80 4.48 13.73
C ASP A 82 -3.30 5.62 12.81
N ASP A 83 -2.77 5.74 11.59
CA ASP A 83 -3.19 6.77 10.62
C ASP A 83 -4.62 6.53 10.10
N TYR A 84 -5.00 5.27 9.86
CA TYR A 84 -6.35 4.89 9.41
C TYR A 84 -7.43 5.22 10.45
N ASN A 85 -7.11 5.04 11.74
CA ASN A 85 -8.02 5.29 12.86
C ASN A 85 -7.85 6.67 13.49
N TRP A 86 -7.05 7.55 12.87
CA TRP A 86 -6.87 8.91 13.36
C TRP A 86 -8.24 9.61 13.49
N PRO A 87 -8.56 10.20 14.65
CA PRO A 87 -9.85 10.84 14.87
C PRO A 87 -9.91 12.11 14.02
N LEU A 88 -10.75 12.06 12.99
CA LEU A 88 -11.00 13.17 12.10
C LEU A 88 -12.51 13.27 11.88
N ASP A 89 -13.10 14.23 12.58
CA ASP A 89 -14.53 14.52 12.51
C ASP A 89 -14.77 15.74 11.63
N ASP A 90 -15.93 15.76 10.97
CA ASP A 90 -16.40 16.91 10.22
C ASP A 90 -16.76 18.04 11.20
N PRO A 91 -16.34 19.29 10.94
CA PRO A 91 -16.88 20.45 11.64
C PRO A 91 -18.40 20.55 11.51
N GLU A 92 -19.02 21.38 12.34
CA GLU A 92 -20.46 21.62 12.24
C GLU A 92 -20.82 22.22 10.86
N ALA A 93 -22.02 21.87 10.38
CA ALA A 93 -22.51 22.40 9.11
C ALA A 93 -22.75 23.91 9.22
N CYS A 94 -22.50 24.64 8.14
CA CYS A 94 -22.78 26.07 8.10
C CYS A 94 -24.30 26.31 8.04
N TYR A 95 -24.85 27.16 8.92
CA TYR A 95 -26.27 27.52 8.88
C TYR A 95 -26.48 28.99 8.51
N GLU A 96 -27.49 29.26 7.67
CA GLU A 96 -27.84 30.62 7.20
C GLU A 96 -28.14 31.59 8.34
N TYR A 97 -28.58 31.06 9.50
CA TYR A 97 -29.01 31.87 10.61
C TYR A 97 -27.98 32.07 11.72
N ASP A 98 -26.78 31.50 11.58
CA ASP A 98 -25.70 31.63 12.56
C ASP A 98 -25.31 33.10 12.78
N GLU A 99 -24.74 33.37 13.94
CA GLU A 99 -24.12 34.67 14.20
C GLU A 99 -22.88 34.83 13.30
N PRO A 100 -22.57 36.04 12.80
CA PRO A 100 -21.47 36.22 11.87
C PRO A 100 -20.11 35.74 12.36
N GLU A 101 -19.86 35.83 13.66
CA GLU A 101 -18.63 35.32 14.28
C GLU A 101 -18.57 33.79 14.24
N ASP A 102 -19.68 33.11 14.53
CA ASP A 102 -19.77 31.65 14.49
C ASP A 102 -19.54 31.13 13.06
N SER A 103 -20.18 31.74 12.05
CA SER A 103 -19.94 31.35 10.65
C SER A 103 -18.49 31.56 10.22
N ARG A 104 -17.83 32.64 10.65
CA ARG A 104 -16.40 32.88 10.34
C ARG A 104 -15.48 31.89 11.04
N ASN A 105 -15.78 31.54 12.29
CA ASN A 105 -15.05 30.52 13.04
C ASN A 105 -15.19 29.15 12.35
N LEU A 106 -16.41 28.75 12.00
CA LEU A 106 -16.68 27.52 11.25
C LEU A 106 -15.99 27.50 9.87
N ALA A 107 -15.95 28.63 9.15
CA ALA A 107 -15.18 28.72 7.91
C ALA A 107 -13.68 28.41 8.12
N GLY A 108 -13.12 28.87 9.24
CA GLY A 108 -11.76 28.55 9.65
C GLY A 108 -11.59 27.07 10.01
N GLU A 109 -12.55 26.48 10.70
CA GLU A 109 -12.56 25.04 11.03
C GLU A 109 -12.65 24.16 9.79
N TRP A 110 -13.55 24.46 8.85
CA TRP A 110 -13.65 23.77 7.56
C TRP A 110 -12.36 23.89 6.74
N SER A 111 -11.73 25.06 6.74
CA SER A 111 -10.44 25.26 6.07
C SER A 111 -9.32 24.42 6.72
N ALA A 112 -9.29 24.34 8.05
CA ALA A 112 -8.33 23.52 8.78
C ALA A 112 -8.60 22.01 8.58
N ALA A 113 -9.86 21.60 8.60
CA ALA A 113 -10.29 20.23 8.35
C ALA A 113 -9.89 19.78 6.94
N SER A 114 -10.09 20.65 5.93
CA SER A 114 -9.65 20.41 4.55
C SER A 114 -8.17 20.02 4.45
N GLY A 115 -7.28 20.77 5.13
CA GLY A 115 -5.86 20.45 5.19
C GLY A 115 -5.56 19.13 5.90
N LYS A 116 -6.30 18.82 6.98
CA LYS A 116 -6.17 17.55 7.71
C LYS A 116 -6.62 16.35 6.88
N TYR A 117 -7.74 16.42 6.15
CA TYR A 117 -8.18 15.34 5.26
C TYR A 117 -7.11 15.02 4.24
N LEU A 118 -6.55 16.05 3.59
CA LEU A 118 -5.51 15.85 2.58
C LEU A 118 -4.24 15.22 3.18
N SER A 119 -3.78 15.72 4.33
CA SER A 119 -2.61 15.17 5.01
C SER A 119 -2.83 13.72 5.43
N GLN A 120 -4.00 13.39 5.97
CA GLN A 120 -4.30 12.03 6.42
C GLN A 120 -4.49 11.07 5.24
N ALA A 121 -5.06 11.53 4.13
CA ALA A 121 -5.13 10.73 2.91
C ALA A 121 -3.73 10.30 2.43
N GLN A 122 -2.78 11.24 2.40
CA GLN A 122 -1.40 10.98 1.97
C GLN A 122 -0.68 10.00 2.90
N LEU A 123 -0.89 10.11 4.21
CA LEU A 123 -0.33 9.19 5.19
C LEU A 123 -0.89 7.78 5.01
N ILE A 124 -2.22 7.63 4.92
CA ILE A 124 -2.87 6.34 4.72
C ILE A 124 -2.41 5.68 3.41
N ASP A 125 -2.35 6.40 2.30
CA ASP A 125 -1.90 5.84 1.02
C ASP A 125 -0.43 5.39 1.08
N ALA A 126 0.44 6.19 1.68
CA ALA A 126 1.85 5.86 1.83
C ALA A 126 2.07 4.63 2.72
N ASP A 127 1.38 4.57 3.86
CA ASP A 127 1.48 3.47 4.80
C ASP A 127 0.85 2.19 4.26
N ALA A 128 -0.26 2.29 3.51
CA ALA A 128 -0.85 1.16 2.83
C ALA A 128 0.08 0.59 1.75
N ALA A 129 0.79 1.45 1.00
CA ALA A 129 1.81 1.00 0.06
C ALA A 129 2.97 0.29 0.77
N ALA A 130 3.46 0.85 1.89
CA ALA A 130 4.53 0.24 2.69
C ALA A 130 4.13 -1.13 3.26
N VAL A 131 2.88 -1.29 3.71
CA VAL A 131 2.35 -2.59 4.17
C VAL A 131 2.32 -3.62 3.03
N ARG A 132 1.91 -3.23 1.82
CA ARG A 132 1.92 -4.12 0.65
C ARG A 132 3.33 -4.56 0.27
N GLU A 133 4.28 -3.62 0.26
CA GLU A 133 5.69 -3.93 0.00
C GLU A 133 6.26 -4.86 1.06
N SER A 134 5.99 -4.59 2.35
CA SER A 134 6.41 -5.42 3.47
C SER A 134 5.85 -6.84 3.37
N ARG A 135 4.57 -7.00 2.99
CA ARG A 135 3.96 -8.30 2.73
C ARG A 135 4.59 -9.02 1.54
N GLN A 136 4.81 -8.33 0.43
CA GLN A 136 5.46 -8.90 -0.74
C GLN A 136 6.87 -9.41 -0.40
N LYS A 137 7.63 -8.61 0.34
CA LYS A 137 8.96 -8.99 0.82
C LYS A 137 8.91 -10.23 1.71
N LYS A 138 7.95 -10.32 2.62
CA LYS A 138 7.74 -11.52 3.46
C LYS A 138 7.49 -12.76 2.62
N LEU A 139 6.52 -12.69 1.69
CA LEU A 139 6.18 -13.81 0.81
C LEU A 139 7.37 -14.25 -0.04
N GLY A 140 8.12 -13.30 -0.59
CA GLY A 140 9.35 -13.58 -1.33
C GLY A 140 10.44 -14.20 -0.46
N ASN A 141 10.66 -13.70 0.76
CA ASN A 141 11.61 -14.27 1.72
C ASN A 141 11.24 -15.72 2.09
N ASP A 142 9.97 -15.98 2.36
CA ASP A 142 9.45 -17.32 2.67
C ASP A 142 9.63 -18.27 1.48
N ALA A 143 9.33 -17.82 0.26
CA ALA A 143 9.55 -18.61 -0.95
C ALA A 143 11.05 -18.88 -1.19
N ARG A 144 11.91 -17.88 -1.00
CA ARG A 144 13.36 -18.04 -1.10
C ARG A 144 13.89 -19.04 -0.08
N LYS A 145 13.35 -19.04 1.14
CA LYS A 145 13.67 -20.05 2.16
C LYS A 145 13.28 -21.45 1.71
N ARG A 146 12.08 -21.65 1.17
CA ARG A 146 11.66 -22.95 0.61
C ARG A 146 12.59 -23.44 -0.50
N VAL A 147 12.99 -22.54 -1.42
CA VAL A 147 13.98 -22.88 -2.47
C VAL A 147 15.33 -23.27 -1.85
N SER A 148 15.80 -22.55 -0.84
CA SER A 148 17.05 -22.86 -0.12
C SER A 148 17.01 -24.22 0.59
N ASP A 149 15.89 -24.54 1.24
CA ASP A 149 15.69 -25.84 1.90
C ASP A 149 15.64 -26.99 0.86
N LYS A 150 14.97 -26.76 -0.28
CA LYS A 150 14.97 -27.71 -1.41
C LYS A 150 16.34 -27.87 -2.04
N LEU A 151 17.13 -26.80 -2.18
CA LEU A 151 18.51 -26.87 -2.69
C LEU A 151 19.36 -27.83 -1.86
N THR A 152 19.23 -27.77 -0.54
CA THR A 152 19.93 -28.69 0.37
C THR A 152 19.50 -30.14 0.12
N THR A 153 18.19 -30.37 -0.01
CA THR A 153 17.64 -31.71 -0.30
C THR A 153 18.06 -32.23 -1.67
N ALA A 154 18.06 -31.36 -2.69
CA ALA A 154 18.44 -31.69 -4.06
C ALA A 154 19.93 -32.07 -4.15
N ARG A 155 20.81 -31.33 -3.48
CA ARG A 155 22.24 -31.65 -3.37
C ARG A 155 22.47 -33.00 -2.72
N GLN A 156 21.80 -33.26 -1.60
CA GLN A 156 21.89 -34.55 -0.92
C GLN A 156 21.43 -35.69 -1.83
N LEU A 157 20.30 -35.54 -2.51
CA LEU A 157 19.81 -36.53 -3.49
C LEU A 157 20.82 -36.78 -4.61
N LEU A 158 21.49 -35.74 -5.09
CA LEU A 158 22.49 -35.86 -6.16
C LEU A 158 23.72 -36.66 -5.72
N THR A 159 24.15 -36.51 -4.47
CA THR A 159 25.18 -37.33 -3.82
C THR A 159 24.69 -38.77 -3.63
N ASP A 160 23.50 -38.96 -3.06
CA ASP A 160 22.97 -40.29 -2.73
C ASP A 160 22.68 -41.15 -3.95
N SER A 161 22.35 -40.52 -5.08
CA SER A 161 22.07 -41.16 -6.37
C SER A 161 23.32 -41.47 -7.20
N GLU A 162 24.52 -41.21 -6.68
CA GLU A 162 25.76 -41.44 -7.42
C GLU A 162 25.96 -42.90 -7.82
N GLY A 163 26.10 -43.13 -9.13
CA GLY A 163 26.20 -44.48 -9.69
C GLY A 163 24.90 -45.28 -9.67
N LYS A 164 23.80 -44.72 -9.16
CA LYS A 164 22.51 -45.43 -8.98
C LYS A 164 21.42 -45.07 -9.99
N THR A 165 21.64 -44.11 -10.89
CA THR A 165 20.69 -43.78 -11.97
C THR A 165 20.95 -44.60 -13.24
N GLN A 166 19.90 -44.82 -14.05
CA GLN A 166 20.02 -45.53 -15.34
C GLN A 166 20.88 -44.76 -16.38
N GLY A 167 20.96 -43.43 -16.25
CA GLY A 167 21.78 -42.56 -17.10
C GLY A 167 22.27 -41.30 -16.38
N ASN A 168 23.27 -40.61 -16.97
CA ASN A 168 23.84 -39.39 -16.41
C ASN A 168 23.00 -38.13 -16.70
N GLU A 169 22.15 -38.16 -17.72
CA GLU A 169 21.36 -36.99 -18.15
C GLU A 169 20.43 -36.47 -17.04
N VAL A 170 19.77 -37.37 -16.31
CA VAL A 170 18.85 -37.00 -15.22
C VAL A 170 19.59 -36.30 -14.06
N ARG A 171 20.82 -36.76 -13.77
CA ARG A 171 21.69 -36.10 -12.76
C ARG A 171 22.21 -34.75 -13.26
N GLN A 172 22.49 -34.64 -14.57
CA GLN A 172 22.90 -33.36 -15.17
C GLN A 172 21.77 -32.33 -15.09
N THR A 173 20.55 -32.70 -15.45
CA THR A 173 19.36 -31.83 -15.33
C THR A 173 19.17 -31.34 -13.90
N LEU A 174 19.29 -32.22 -12.89
CA LEU A 174 19.20 -31.81 -11.48
C LEU A 174 20.36 -30.86 -11.09
N THR A 175 21.58 -31.12 -11.57
CA THR A 175 22.74 -30.23 -11.33
C THR A 175 22.50 -28.83 -11.90
N ASP A 176 21.98 -28.74 -13.13
CA ASP A 176 21.72 -27.47 -13.78
C ASP A 176 20.65 -26.67 -13.04
N ARG A 177 19.58 -27.34 -12.58
CA ARG A 177 18.54 -26.71 -11.74
C ARG A 177 19.05 -26.28 -10.37
N ILE A 178 19.91 -27.06 -9.73
CA ILE A 178 20.58 -26.66 -8.48
C ILE A 178 21.40 -25.38 -8.69
N ASN A 179 22.15 -25.29 -9.78
CA ASN A 179 22.96 -24.11 -10.09
C ASN A 179 22.09 -22.88 -10.37
N GLU A 180 20.99 -23.05 -11.11
CA GLU A 180 20.05 -21.96 -11.41
C GLU A 180 19.34 -21.45 -10.15
N ALA A 181 18.83 -22.38 -9.32
CA ALA A 181 18.21 -22.05 -8.05
C ALA A 181 19.17 -21.34 -7.09
N GLN A 182 20.44 -21.79 -7.02
CA GLN A 182 21.46 -21.13 -6.19
C GLN A 182 21.69 -19.69 -6.65
N ARG A 183 21.85 -19.45 -7.96
CA ARG A 183 21.99 -18.08 -8.50
C ARG A 183 20.77 -17.22 -8.18
N LEU A 184 19.56 -17.79 -8.24
CA LEU A 184 18.34 -17.06 -7.90
C LEU A 184 18.32 -16.67 -6.42
N VAL A 185 18.66 -17.59 -5.52
CA VAL A 185 18.76 -17.30 -4.07
C VAL A 185 19.84 -16.25 -3.79
N ASP A 186 21.02 -16.38 -4.39
CA ASP A 186 22.16 -15.47 -4.20
C ASP A 186 21.91 -14.07 -4.73
N SER A 187 21.03 -13.93 -5.75
CA SER A 187 20.61 -12.62 -6.25
C SER A 187 19.81 -11.81 -5.24
N GLY A 188 19.30 -12.44 -4.19
CA GLY A 188 18.45 -11.78 -3.19
C GLY A 188 17.03 -11.47 -3.68
N SER A 189 16.60 -12.02 -4.83
CA SER A 189 15.26 -11.82 -5.39
C SER A 189 14.14 -12.20 -4.41
N TYR A 190 13.07 -11.40 -4.43
CA TYR A 190 11.79 -11.63 -3.73
C TYR A 190 10.62 -11.77 -4.73
N GLU A 191 10.92 -11.99 -6.02
CA GLU A 191 9.91 -12.24 -7.05
C GLU A 191 9.24 -13.59 -6.82
N LEU A 192 8.05 -13.56 -6.22
CA LEU A 192 7.34 -14.75 -5.75
C LEU A 192 7.13 -15.78 -6.87
N GLU A 193 6.62 -15.38 -8.03
CA GLU A 193 6.36 -16.27 -9.17
C GLU A 193 7.63 -16.98 -9.65
N ARG A 194 8.76 -16.27 -9.70
CA ARG A 194 10.04 -16.82 -10.12
C ARG A 194 10.60 -17.82 -9.11
N LEU A 195 10.45 -17.53 -7.82
CA LEU A 195 10.85 -18.43 -6.74
C LEU A 195 9.96 -19.68 -6.69
N GLU A 196 8.65 -19.55 -6.87
CA GLU A 196 7.71 -20.68 -6.90
C GLU A 196 7.93 -21.57 -8.14
N THR A 197 8.20 -20.96 -9.29
CA THR A 197 8.57 -21.72 -10.50
C THR A 197 9.86 -22.50 -10.27
N MET A 198 10.88 -21.86 -9.69
CA MET A 198 12.15 -22.53 -9.35
C MET A 198 11.96 -23.67 -8.34
N GLU A 199 11.13 -23.45 -7.33
CA GLU A 199 10.77 -24.47 -6.34
C GLU A 199 10.14 -25.71 -7.01
N SER A 200 9.21 -25.48 -7.94
CA SER A 200 8.52 -26.53 -8.73
C SER A 200 9.48 -27.27 -9.66
N ASP A 201 10.36 -26.55 -10.37
CA ASP A 201 11.30 -27.15 -11.30
C ASP A 201 12.39 -27.97 -10.60
N LEU A 202 12.87 -27.52 -9.44
CA LEU A 202 13.73 -28.33 -8.57
C LEU A 202 13.02 -29.62 -8.14
N GLN A 203 11.76 -29.52 -7.71
CA GLN A 203 10.99 -30.70 -7.26
C GLN A 203 10.84 -31.72 -8.39
N LYS A 204 10.48 -31.29 -9.60
CA LYS A 204 10.36 -32.18 -10.77
C LYS A 204 11.68 -32.88 -11.09
N ALA A 205 12.79 -32.14 -11.15
CA ALA A 205 14.10 -32.72 -11.43
C ALA A 205 14.53 -33.74 -10.36
N MET A 206 14.22 -33.47 -9.08
CA MET A 206 14.46 -34.43 -8.00
C MET A 206 13.63 -35.70 -8.17
N ASP A 207 12.36 -35.59 -8.53
CA ASP A 207 11.48 -36.75 -8.68
C ASP A 207 11.86 -37.60 -9.91
N GLU A 208 12.36 -36.98 -10.98
CA GLU A 208 12.97 -37.69 -12.11
C GLU A 208 14.21 -38.49 -11.69
N VAL A 209 15.11 -37.91 -10.88
CA VAL A 209 16.27 -38.65 -10.34
C VAL A 209 15.83 -39.84 -9.51
N LYS A 210 14.87 -39.65 -8.58
CA LYS A 210 14.34 -40.75 -7.75
C LYS A 210 13.72 -41.86 -8.61
N ARG A 211 12.94 -41.49 -9.63
CA ARG A 211 12.36 -42.46 -10.59
C ARG A 211 13.47 -43.23 -11.31
N SER A 212 14.51 -42.55 -11.81
CA SER A 212 15.63 -43.20 -12.50
C SER A 212 16.44 -44.13 -11.59
N VAL A 213 16.55 -43.82 -10.30
CA VAL A 213 17.15 -44.75 -9.31
C VAL A 213 16.28 -45.99 -9.16
N GLY A 214 14.97 -45.83 -8.95
CA GLY A 214 14.03 -46.95 -8.82
C GLY A 214 13.99 -47.86 -10.05
N GLU A 215 14.05 -47.28 -11.26
CA GLU A 215 14.11 -48.03 -12.51
C GLU A 215 15.42 -48.81 -12.72
N LYS A 216 16.52 -48.40 -12.08
CA LYS A 216 17.80 -49.13 -12.15
C LYS A 216 17.87 -50.29 -11.15
N GLU A 217 17.25 -50.10 -9.99
CA GLU A 217 17.29 -51.07 -8.88
C GLU A 217 16.26 -52.20 -9.03
N GLY A 218 15.23 -52.03 -9.86
CA GLY A 218 14.22 -53.04 -10.21
C GLY A 218 14.53 -53.83 -11.46
#